data_AF-A0A4Q3W1E1-F1
#
_entry.id   AF-A0A4Q3W1E1-F1
#
_cell.length_a   1.000
_cell.length_b   1.000
_cell.length_c   1.000
_cell.angle_alpha   90.00
_cell.angle_beta   90.00
_cell.angle_gamma   90.00
#
_symmetry.space_group_name_H-M   'P 1'
#
loop_
_entity.id
_entity.type
_entity.pdbx_description
1 polymer ?
#
loop_
_entity_poly.entity_id
_entity_poly.type
_entity_poly.pdbx_seq_one_letter_code
_entity_poly.pdbx_strand_id
1 'polypeptide(L)'
;MGAILIAVLAIGSSSGTDPDPKRLDAIWDSAYNRINTQLDVWFDDGDFPRSITLLKGQRELWPKDYEVATNLGWMQENVEDNDAAIATYQRYRMENPEDPDGALPEAQMHFKRAQFKRDPDGYNKAIALLAPAVGTPAHPNVYRILASAYERTQKFDDSIRVWKVYLGTHPGDLAAKNNLARVEKKAAGMGTSTAAG
;
A
#
# COMPACT_ATOMS: atom_id res chain seq x y z
N MET A 1 9.53 16.64 -14.05
CA MET A 1 10.34 15.47 -14.42
C MET A 1 11.80 15.78 -14.09
N GLY A 2 12.31 15.26 -12.98
CA GLY A 2 13.68 15.51 -12.54
C GLY A 2 14.57 14.34 -12.97
N ALA A 3 15.42 14.57 -13.96
CA ALA A 3 16.46 13.63 -14.33
C ALA A 3 17.58 13.69 -13.28
N ILE A 4 17.81 12.59 -12.56
CA ILE A 4 19.02 12.45 -11.76
C ILE A 4 20.15 12.11 -12.72
N LEU A 5 21.01 13.10 -13.00
CA LEU A 5 22.29 12.88 -13.68
C LEU A 5 23.20 12.08 -12.74
N ILE A 6 23.44 10.81 -13.08
CA ILE A 6 24.61 10.10 -12.58
C ILE A 6 25.80 10.60 -13.40
N ALA A 7 26.66 11.40 -12.77
CA ALA A 7 27.89 11.90 -13.39
C ALA A 7 28.87 10.74 -13.59
N VAL A 8 28.89 10.17 -14.79
CA VAL A 8 29.95 9.26 -15.25
C VAL A 8 31.13 10.14 -15.67
N LEU A 9 32.22 10.08 -14.91
CA LEU A 9 33.50 10.69 -15.28
C LEU A 9 33.97 10.09 -16.62
N ALA A 10 34.09 10.96 -17.63
CA ALA A 10 34.52 10.60 -18.97
C ALA A 10 35.99 10.16 -18.97
N ILE A 11 36.22 8.88 -19.27
CA ILE A 11 37.52 8.38 -19.72
C ILE A 11 37.30 7.71 -21.07
N GLY A 12 37.87 8.33 -22.11
CA GLY A 12 38.26 7.66 -23.34
C GLY A 12 37.14 7.32 -24.33
N SER A 13 37.29 7.85 -25.54
CA SER A 13 36.58 7.43 -26.75
C SER A 13 36.91 5.96 -27.05
N SER A 14 36.24 5.03 -26.39
CA SER A 14 36.17 3.64 -26.84
C SER A 14 34.84 3.48 -27.56
N SER A 15 34.88 2.88 -28.75
CA SER A 15 33.73 2.28 -29.40
C SER A 15 33.24 1.10 -28.54
N GLY A 16 32.73 1.41 -27.35
CA GLY A 16 32.32 0.43 -26.36
C GLY A 16 31.01 -0.18 -26.80
N THR A 17 31.05 -1.45 -27.16
CA THR A 17 29.84 -2.28 -27.22
C THR A 17 29.04 -2.08 -25.92
N ASP A 18 27.72 -1.94 -26.04
CA ASP A 18 26.85 -1.87 -24.87
C ASP A 18 27.19 -2.99 -23.87
N PRO A 19 27.23 -2.69 -22.57
CA PRO A 19 27.56 -3.69 -21.57
C PRO A 19 26.61 -4.89 -21.67
N ASP A 20 27.16 -6.11 -21.57
CA ASP A 20 26.39 -7.36 -21.59
C ASP A 20 25.21 -7.28 -20.61
N PRO A 21 23.95 -7.43 -21.06
CA PRO A 21 22.77 -7.36 -20.20
C PRO A 21 22.87 -8.26 -18.96
N LYS A 22 23.41 -9.48 -19.10
CA LYS A 22 23.57 -10.40 -17.95
C LYS A 22 24.51 -9.86 -16.89
N ARG A 23 25.55 -9.13 -17.32
CA ARG A 23 26.49 -8.49 -16.41
C ARG A 23 25.84 -7.31 -15.69
N LEU A 24 25.01 -6.53 -16.39
CA LEU A 24 24.25 -5.44 -15.77
C LEU A 24 23.27 -5.99 -14.73
N ASP A 25 22.53 -7.04 -15.07
CA ASP A 25 21.58 -7.69 -14.15
C ASP A 25 22.31 -8.16 -12.88
N ALA A 26 23.43 -8.86 -13.01
CA ALA A 26 24.22 -9.31 -11.87
C ALA A 26 24.75 -8.16 -10.97
N ILE A 27 25.11 -7.03 -11.57
CA ILE A 27 25.53 -5.83 -10.83
C ILE A 27 24.36 -5.25 -10.05
N TRP A 28 23.19 -5.13 -10.69
CA TRP A 28 21.99 -4.60 -10.05
C TRP A 28 21.48 -5.51 -8.95
N ASP A 29 21.47 -6.83 -9.15
CA ASP A 29 21.13 -7.81 -8.12
C ASP A 29 22.07 -7.70 -6.92
N SER A 30 23.38 -7.60 -7.16
CA SER A 30 24.35 -7.43 -6.07
C SER A 30 24.16 -6.11 -5.33
N ALA A 31 23.85 -5.01 -6.04
CA ALA A 31 23.59 -3.72 -5.43
C ALA A 31 22.31 -3.73 -4.61
N TYR A 32 21.22 -4.27 -5.15
CA TYR A 32 19.94 -4.45 -4.49
C TYR A 32 20.09 -5.26 -3.19
N ASN A 33 20.73 -6.43 -3.28
CA ASN A 33 20.99 -7.29 -2.14
C ASN A 33 21.81 -6.57 -1.06
N ARG A 34 22.88 -5.87 -1.45
CA ARG A 34 23.72 -5.14 -0.49
C ARG A 34 22.97 -4.01 0.20
N ILE A 35 22.13 -3.28 -0.54
CA ILE A 35 21.30 -2.22 0.03
C ILE A 35 20.32 -2.81 1.06
N ASN A 36 19.63 -3.89 0.73
CA ASN A 36 18.69 -4.53 1.66
C ASN A 36 19.40 -5.11 2.89
N THR A 37 20.55 -5.77 2.73
CA THR A 37 21.34 -6.23 3.89
C THR A 37 21.75 -5.06 4.78
N GLN A 38 22.12 -3.91 4.20
CA GLN A 38 22.49 -2.73 4.99
C GLN A 38 21.28 -2.11 5.70
N LEU A 39 20.11 -2.11 5.05
CA LEU A 39 18.85 -1.67 5.65
C LEU A 39 18.50 -2.51 6.86
N ASP A 40 18.61 -3.85 6.75
CA ASP A 40 18.33 -4.78 7.84
C ASP A 40 19.25 -4.53 9.03
N VAL A 41 20.56 -4.38 8.79
CA VAL A 41 21.54 -4.07 9.86
C VAL A 41 21.18 -2.76 10.57
N TRP A 42 20.89 -1.68 9.83
CA TRP A 42 20.53 -0.41 10.46
C TRP A 42 19.18 -0.44 11.16
N PHE A 43 18.23 -1.22 10.65
CA PHE A 43 16.95 -1.43 11.32
C PHE A 43 17.13 -2.17 12.65
N ASP A 44 17.90 -3.26 12.66
CA ASP A 44 18.18 -4.06 13.85
C ASP A 44 18.97 -3.26 14.90
N ASP A 45 19.88 -2.39 14.46
CA ASP A 45 20.62 -1.45 15.32
C ASP A 45 19.75 -0.29 15.84
N GLY A 46 18.53 -0.12 15.32
CA GLY A 46 17.63 1.01 15.66
C GLY A 46 18.03 2.34 15.03
N ASP A 47 18.93 2.35 14.04
CA ASP A 47 19.33 3.55 13.28
C ASP A 47 18.27 3.89 12.21
N PHE A 48 17.05 4.17 12.67
CA PHE A 48 15.93 4.52 11.82
C PHE A 48 16.20 5.73 10.89
N PRO A 49 16.95 6.78 11.29
CA PRO A 49 17.30 7.87 10.37
C PRO A 49 18.08 7.40 9.13
N ARG A 50 19.04 6.47 9.29
CA ARG A 50 19.76 5.90 8.15
C ARG A 50 18.89 4.95 7.34
N SER A 51 18.08 4.12 7.99
CA SER A 51 17.12 3.26 7.30
C SER A 51 16.15 4.06 6.41
N ILE A 52 15.58 5.15 6.93
CA ILE A 52 14.71 6.05 6.17
C ILE A 52 15.46 6.72 5.02
N THR A 53 16.70 7.16 5.24
CA THR A 53 17.53 7.77 4.18
C THR A 53 17.81 6.78 3.06
N LEU A 54 18.12 5.53 3.40
CA LEU A 54 18.38 4.47 2.44
C LEU A 54 17.12 4.13 1.64
N LEU A 55 15.99 3.95 2.33
CA LEU A 55 14.68 3.69 1.73
C LEU A 55 14.25 4.80 0.77
N LYS A 56 14.51 6.08 1.10
CA LYS A 56 14.30 7.20 0.16
C LYS A 56 15.15 7.05 -1.10
N GLY A 57 16.41 6.64 -0.98
CA GLY A 57 17.27 6.34 -2.11
C GLY A 57 16.74 5.18 -2.96
N GLN A 58 16.33 4.08 -2.32
CA GLN A 58 15.69 2.95 -3.00
C GLN A 58 14.45 3.37 -3.77
N ARG A 59 13.62 4.25 -3.19
CA ARG A 59 12.41 4.79 -3.82
C ARG A 59 12.72 5.53 -5.12
N GLU A 60 13.80 6.30 -5.16
CA GLU A 60 14.19 7.00 -6.39
C GLU A 60 14.75 6.05 -7.46
N LEU A 61 15.36 4.93 -7.06
CA LEU A 61 15.84 3.89 -7.97
C LEU A 61 14.70 2.99 -8.49
N TRP A 62 13.74 2.68 -7.63
CA TRP A 62 12.63 1.75 -7.89
C TRP A 62 11.28 2.40 -7.58
N PRO A 63 10.86 3.44 -8.32
CA PRO A 63 9.62 4.18 -8.04
C PRO A 63 8.34 3.35 -8.22
N LYS A 64 8.43 2.21 -8.90
CA LYS A 64 7.33 1.27 -9.14
C LYS A 64 7.30 0.09 -8.16
N ASP A 65 8.27 0.01 -7.25
CA ASP A 65 8.35 -1.09 -6.30
C ASP A 65 7.44 -0.79 -5.09
N TYR A 66 6.36 -1.56 -4.99
CA TYR A 66 5.39 -1.47 -3.92
C TYR A 66 6.04 -1.66 -2.54
N GLU A 67 6.92 -2.66 -2.41
CA GLU A 67 7.55 -3.01 -1.14
C GLU A 67 8.48 -1.88 -0.66
N VAL A 68 9.23 -1.25 -1.57
CA VAL A 68 10.07 -0.10 -1.22
C VAL A 68 9.22 1.07 -0.71
N ALA A 69 8.10 1.37 -1.39
CA ALA A 69 7.20 2.43 -0.96
C ALA A 69 6.54 2.11 0.40
N THR A 70 6.10 0.87 0.61
CA THR A 70 5.50 0.44 1.87
C THR A 70 6.49 0.37 3.01
N ASN A 71 7.73 -0.08 2.78
CA ASN A 71 8.77 -0.11 3.79
C ASN A 71 9.16 1.31 4.21
N LEU A 72 9.28 2.26 3.27
CA LEU A 72 9.53 3.66 3.60
C LEU A 72 8.41 4.26 4.45
N GLY A 73 7.15 4.11 4.00
CA GLY A 73 6.01 4.64 4.75
C GLY A 73 5.84 3.98 6.12
N TRP A 74 6.05 2.66 6.21
CA TRP A 74 5.97 1.93 7.48
C TRP A 74 7.08 2.35 8.46
N MET A 75 8.30 2.57 7.96
CA MET A 75 9.39 3.11 8.77
C MET A 75 9.06 4.50 9.30
N GLN A 76 8.46 5.35 8.46
CA GLN A 76 8.00 6.69 8.85
C GLN A 76 6.87 6.62 9.89
N GLU A 77 5.92 5.69 9.75
CA GLU A 77 4.88 5.42 10.77
C GLU A 77 5.50 5.02 12.12
N ASN A 78 6.53 4.16 12.13
CA ASN A 78 7.19 3.70 13.35
C ASN A 78 7.91 4.82 14.12
N VAL A 79 8.45 5.81 13.43
CA VAL A 79 9.03 7.02 14.05
C VAL A 79 8.00 8.13 14.26
N GLU A 80 6.71 7.80 14.13
CA GLU A 80 5.55 8.69 14.27
C GLU A 80 5.49 9.86 13.27
N ASP A 81 6.34 9.87 12.23
CA ASP A 81 6.30 10.83 11.12
C ASP A 81 5.21 10.45 10.11
N ASN A 82 3.98 10.53 10.59
CA ASN A 82 2.81 10.12 9.85
C ASN A 82 2.53 11.03 8.62
N ASP A 83 3.00 12.28 8.64
CA ASP A 83 2.81 13.20 7.52
C ASP A 83 3.76 12.86 6.38
N ALA A 84 4.99 12.44 6.67
CA ALA A 84 5.88 11.88 5.66
C ALA A 84 5.37 10.53 5.14
N ALA A 85 4.85 9.66 6.01
CA ALA A 85 4.29 8.36 5.61
C ALA A 85 3.14 8.50 4.62
N ILE A 86 2.14 9.34 4.92
CA ILE A 86 1.00 9.54 4.01
C ILE A 86 1.44 10.15 2.67
N ALA A 87 2.42 11.06 2.69
CA ALA A 87 2.98 11.65 1.46
C ALA A 87 3.71 10.60 0.61
N THR A 88 4.43 9.66 1.23
CA THR A 88 5.07 8.53 0.55
C THR A 88 4.03 7.66 -0.17
N TYR A 89 2.96 7.24 0.54
CA TYR A 89 1.90 6.41 -0.05
C TYR A 89 1.14 7.13 -1.17
N GLN A 90 0.83 8.41 -0.99
CA GLN A 90 0.19 9.23 -2.01
C GLN A 90 1.06 9.34 -3.27
N ARG A 91 2.36 9.61 -3.09
CA ARG A 91 3.29 9.71 -4.22
C ARG A 91 3.37 8.38 -4.97
N TYR A 92 3.44 7.25 -4.28
CA TYR A 92 3.43 5.92 -4.90
C TYR A 92 2.16 5.69 -5.75
N ARG A 93 0.97 5.93 -5.17
CA ARG A 93 -0.31 5.79 -5.88
C ARG A 93 -0.38 6.68 -7.14
N MET A 94 0.10 7.92 -7.04
CA MET A 94 0.06 8.87 -8.15
C MET A 94 1.06 8.52 -9.27
N GLU A 95 2.22 7.97 -8.92
CA GLU A 95 3.24 7.56 -9.88
C GLU A 95 2.96 6.20 -10.52
N ASN A 96 2.11 5.37 -9.89
CA ASN A 96 1.74 4.02 -10.33
C ASN A 96 0.21 3.83 -10.44
N PRO A 97 -0.49 4.61 -11.29
CA PRO A 97 -1.94 4.56 -11.39
C PRO A 97 -2.51 3.23 -11.91
N GLU A 98 -1.67 2.39 -12.52
CA GLU A 98 -2.01 1.05 -13.00
C GLU A 98 -1.94 -0.04 -11.94
N ASP A 99 -1.33 0.24 -10.79
CA ASP A 99 -1.20 -0.73 -9.69
C ASP A 99 -2.55 -0.85 -8.95
N PRO A 100 -3.24 -2.01 -9.03
CA PRO A 100 -4.52 -2.20 -8.34
C PRO A 100 -4.39 -2.09 -6.81
N ASP A 101 -3.19 -2.27 -6.27
CA ASP A 101 -2.89 -2.19 -4.84
C ASP A 101 -2.28 -0.85 -4.44
N GLY A 102 -2.01 0.05 -5.39
CA GLY A 102 -1.26 1.28 -5.09
C GLY A 102 -1.95 2.23 -4.12
N ALA A 103 -3.27 2.15 -3.99
CA ALA A 103 -4.03 2.90 -3.00
C ALA A 103 -4.13 2.23 -1.63
N LEU A 104 -3.73 0.96 -1.49
CA LEU A 104 -3.89 0.15 -0.29
C LEU A 104 -3.16 0.75 0.94
N PRO A 105 -1.89 1.16 0.87
CA PRO A 105 -1.19 1.71 2.04
C PRO A 105 -1.81 3.01 2.53
N GLU A 106 -2.15 3.92 1.62
CA GLU A 106 -2.82 5.20 1.92
C GLU A 106 -4.19 4.97 2.57
N ALA A 107 -5.00 4.08 1.99
CA ALA A 107 -6.32 3.75 2.52
C ALA A 107 -6.24 3.07 3.89
N GLN A 108 -5.27 2.18 4.09
CA GLN A 108 -5.04 1.51 5.37
C GLN A 108 -4.66 2.52 6.45
N MET A 109 -3.84 3.51 6.13
CA MET A 109 -3.46 4.58 7.05
C MET A 109 -4.67 5.42 7.46
N HIS A 110 -5.52 5.83 6.51
CA HIS A 110 -6.77 6.53 6.80
C HIS A 110 -7.73 5.70 7.65
N PHE A 111 -7.85 4.40 7.35
CA PHE A 111 -8.68 3.49 8.13
C PHE A 111 -8.20 3.36 9.59
N LYS A 112 -6.89 3.15 9.80
CA LYS A 112 -6.29 3.08 11.15
C LYS A 112 -6.49 4.40 11.92
N ARG A 113 -6.28 5.55 11.27
CA ARG A 113 -6.50 6.86 11.90
C ARG A 113 -7.96 7.08 12.29
N ALA A 114 -8.92 6.67 11.46
CA ALA A 114 -10.34 6.71 11.83
C ALA A 114 -10.64 5.83 13.05
N GLN A 115 -10.02 4.65 13.12
CA GLN A 115 -10.23 3.71 14.21
C GLN A 115 -9.62 4.17 15.54
N PHE A 116 -8.40 4.70 15.52
CA PHE A 116 -7.60 4.92 16.74
C PHE A 116 -7.32 6.38 17.08
N LYS A 117 -7.46 7.29 16.12
CA LYS A 117 -7.06 8.70 16.26
C LYS A 117 -8.21 9.69 16.05
N ARG A 118 -9.46 9.20 16.08
CA ARG A 118 -10.69 10.01 15.92
C ARG A 118 -10.70 10.85 14.64
N ASP A 119 -10.22 10.32 13.51
CA ASP A 119 -10.44 10.94 12.18
C ASP A 119 -11.85 10.56 11.68
N PRO A 120 -12.86 11.43 11.78
CA PRO A 120 -14.24 11.09 11.42
C PRO A 120 -14.39 10.76 9.93
N ASP A 121 -13.50 11.29 9.08
CA ASP A 121 -13.57 11.12 7.63
C ASP A 121 -12.71 9.98 7.11
N GLY A 122 -11.83 9.40 7.94
CA GLY A 122 -10.84 8.43 7.49
C GLY A 122 -11.47 7.17 6.86
N TYR A 123 -12.64 6.72 7.34
CA TYR A 123 -13.36 5.63 6.66
C TYR A 123 -13.86 6.02 5.27
N ASN A 124 -14.37 7.24 5.08
CA ASN A 124 -14.82 7.71 3.77
C ASN A 124 -13.64 7.90 2.80
N LYS A 125 -12.48 8.37 3.28
CA LYS A 125 -11.25 8.45 2.49
C LYS A 125 -10.78 7.06 2.04
N ALA A 126 -10.75 6.09 2.95
CA ALA A 126 -10.41 4.70 2.60
C ALA A 126 -11.38 4.11 1.57
N ILE A 127 -12.68 4.39 1.69
CA ILE A 127 -13.69 3.98 0.69
C ILE A 127 -13.38 4.59 -0.67
N ALA A 128 -13.17 5.91 -0.74
CA ALA A 128 -12.91 6.61 -1.99
C ALA A 128 -11.66 6.09 -2.72
N LEU A 129 -10.64 5.70 -1.95
CA LEU A 129 -9.39 5.15 -2.47
C LEU A 129 -9.53 3.72 -2.99
N LEU A 130 -10.29 2.86 -2.31
CA LEU A 130 -10.33 1.42 -2.60
C LEU A 130 -11.52 0.98 -3.45
N ALA A 131 -12.62 1.72 -3.48
CA ALA A 131 -13.79 1.37 -4.30
C ALA A 131 -13.47 1.12 -5.79
N PRO A 132 -12.56 1.89 -6.44
CA PRO A 132 -12.19 1.64 -7.83
C PRO A 132 -11.51 0.28 -8.09
N ALA A 133 -10.87 -0.32 -7.08
CA ALA A 133 -10.19 -1.60 -7.20
C ALA A 133 -11.11 -2.82 -7.07
N VAL A 134 -12.41 -2.62 -6.81
CA VAL A 134 -13.37 -3.74 -6.69
C VAL A 134 -13.55 -4.41 -8.05
N GLY A 135 -13.27 -5.72 -8.10
CA GLY A 135 -13.38 -6.51 -9.33
C GLY A 135 -12.08 -6.58 -10.14
N THR A 136 -11.01 -5.93 -9.70
CA THR A 136 -9.66 -6.13 -10.23
C THR A 136 -8.95 -7.25 -9.45
N PRO A 137 -7.86 -7.83 -10.01
CA PRO A 137 -6.94 -8.70 -9.27
C PRO A 137 -6.13 -7.95 -8.21
N ALA A 138 -6.81 -7.42 -7.19
CA ALA A 138 -6.22 -6.69 -6.07
C ALA A 138 -5.94 -7.62 -4.88
N HIS A 139 -4.99 -7.21 -4.03
CA HIS A 139 -4.65 -7.86 -2.79
C HIS A 139 -5.89 -8.00 -1.89
N PRO A 140 -6.08 -9.15 -1.20
CA PRO A 140 -7.24 -9.40 -0.33
C PRO A 140 -7.56 -8.29 0.68
N ASN A 141 -6.54 -7.60 1.19
CA ASN A 141 -6.75 -6.51 2.15
C ASN A 141 -7.48 -5.30 1.57
N VAL A 142 -7.46 -5.07 0.26
CA VAL A 142 -8.29 -4.06 -0.40
C VAL A 142 -9.77 -4.32 -0.08
N TYR A 143 -10.23 -5.55 -0.29
CA TYR A 143 -11.59 -5.98 -0.01
C TYR A 143 -11.91 -5.93 1.50
N ARG A 144 -10.99 -6.39 2.35
CA ARG A 144 -11.20 -6.40 3.81
C ARG A 144 -11.35 -5.00 4.39
N ILE A 145 -10.47 -4.06 3.99
CA ILE A 145 -10.51 -2.68 4.47
C ILE A 145 -11.73 -1.96 3.91
N LEU A 146 -12.01 -2.09 2.61
CA LEU A 146 -13.15 -1.43 1.98
C LEU A 146 -14.48 -1.89 2.59
N ALA A 147 -14.71 -3.20 2.69
CA ALA A 147 -15.94 -3.73 3.26
C ALA A 147 -16.10 -3.34 4.74
N SER A 148 -14.99 -3.32 5.50
CA SER A 148 -14.98 -2.86 6.89
C SER A 148 -15.26 -1.36 7.01
N ALA A 149 -14.76 -0.54 6.08
CA ALA A 149 -15.02 0.90 6.06
C ALA A 149 -16.49 1.20 5.75
N TYR A 150 -17.09 0.46 4.80
CA TYR A 150 -18.52 0.51 4.55
C TYR A 150 -19.35 0.08 5.78
N GLU A 151 -18.95 -1.01 6.45
CA GLU A 151 -19.60 -1.46 7.70
C GLU A 151 -19.53 -0.38 8.80
N ARG A 152 -18.37 0.27 8.97
CA ARG A 152 -18.17 1.35 9.97
C ARG A 152 -18.96 2.61 9.67
N THR A 153 -19.27 2.86 8.40
CA THR A 153 -20.08 3.98 7.93
C THR A 153 -21.56 3.62 7.73
N GLN A 154 -21.98 2.46 8.24
CA GLN A 154 -23.34 1.95 8.16
C GLN A 154 -23.88 1.73 6.74
N LYS A 155 -23.00 1.63 5.74
CA LYS A 155 -23.33 1.31 4.35
C LYS A 155 -23.29 -0.21 4.15
N PHE A 156 -24.21 -0.92 4.80
CA PHE A 156 -24.16 -2.39 4.88
C PHE A 156 -24.33 -3.08 3.53
N ASP A 157 -25.18 -2.57 2.65
CA ASP A 157 -25.40 -3.15 1.32
C ASP A 157 -24.12 -3.11 0.48
N ASP A 158 -23.36 -2.01 0.54
CA ASP A 158 -22.06 -1.91 -0.11
C ASP A 158 -21.04 -2.87 0.48
N SER A 159 -21.00 -3.00 1.82
CA SER A 159 -20.11 -3.95 2.49
C SER A 159 -20.42 -5.40 2.07
N ILE A 160 -21.70 -5.77 2.01
CA ILE A 160 -22.18 -7.09 1.54
C ILE A 160 -21.77 -7.32 0.08
N ARG A 161 -21.97 -6.33 -0.80
CA ARG A 161 -21.57 -6.40 -2.21
C ARG A 161 -20.08 -6.66 -2.36
N VAL A 162 -19.23 -5.92 -1.64
CA VAL A 162 -17.77 -6.09 -1.69
C VAL A 162 -17.36 -7.50 -1.24
N TRP A 163 -17.95 -8.02 -0.15
CA TRP A 163 -17.67 -9.38 0.29
C TRP A 163 -18.11 -10.45 -0.71
N LYS A 164 -19.27 -10.28 -1.34
CA LYS A 164 -19.77 -11.21 -2.37
C LYS A 164 -18.86 -11.23 -3.59
N VAL A 165 -18.37 -10.06 -4.03
CA VAL A 165 -17.38 -9.98 -5.12
C VAL A 165 -16.09 -10.73 -4.74
N TYR A 166 -15.53 -10.47 -3.56
CA TYR A 166 -14.31 -11.15 -3.10
C TYR A 166 -14.48 -12.67 -2.98
N LEU A 167 -15.60 -13.13 -2.42
CA LEU A 167 -15.91 -14.56 -2.28
C LEU A 167 -16.20 -15.24 -3.62
N GLY A 168 -16.56 -14.50 -4.66
CA GLY A 168 -16.71 -15.03 -6.02
C GLY A 168 -15.39 -15.58 -6.58
N THR A 169 -14.26 -14.99 -6.19
CA THR A 169 -12.91 -15.46 -6.58
C THR A 169 -12.21 -16.24 -5.46
N HIS A 170 -12.61 -16.05 -4.20
CA HIS A 170 -12.05 -16.72 -3.02
C HIS A 170 -13.11 -17.49 -2.23
N PRO A 171 -13.81 -18.49 -2.83
CA PRO A 171 -14.95 -19.16 -2.21
C PRO A 171 -14.61 -19.96 -0.94
N GLY A 172 -13.32 -20.22 -0.69
CA GLY A 172 -12.83 -20.92 0.50
C GLY A 172 -12.48 -20.02 1.69
N ASP A 173 -12.45 -18.68 1.55
CA ASP A 173 -12.02 -17.79 2.63
C ASP A 173 -13.07 -17.72 3.76
N LEU A 174 -12.80 -18.47 4.84
CA LEU A 174 -13.68 -18.55 6.00
C LEU A 174 -13.82 -17.21 6.73
N ALA A 175 -12.75 -16.41 6.78
CA ALA A 175 -12.79 -15.10 7.43
C ALA A 175 -13.73 -14.16 6.67
N ALA A 176 -13.67 -14.16 5.34
CA ALA A 176 -14.59 -13.38 4.50
C ALA A 176 -16.04 -13.85 4.63
N LYS A 177 -16.31 -15.16 4.69
CA LYS A 177 -17.67 -15.68 4.96
C LYS A 177 -18.21 -15.21 6.31
N ASN A 178 -17.39 -15.28 7.35
CA ASN A 178 -17.76 -14.83 8.69
C ASN A 178 -18.01 -13.31 8.74
N ASN A 179 -17.19 -12.53 8.03
CA ASN A 179 -17.40 -11.08 7.91
C ASN A 179 -18.71 -10.76 7.16
N LEU A 180 -18.99 -11.44 6.04
CA LEU A 180 -20.24 -11.29 5.30
C LEU A 180 -21.46 -11.57 6.18
N ALA A 181 -21.48 -12.73 6.86
CA ALA A 181 -22.58 -13.11 7.74
C ALA A 181 -22.78 -12.10 8.90
N ARG A 182 -21.70 -11.56 9.47
CA ARG A 182 -21.78 -10.50 10.49
C ARG A 182 -22.46 -9.25 9.94
N VAL A 183 -22.07 -8.81 8.75
CA VAL A 183 -22.61 -7.58 8.11
C VAL A 183 -24.08 -7.78 7.74
N GLU A 184 -24.46 -8.94 7.20
CA GLU A 184 -25.86 -9.29 6.88
C GLU A 184 -26.75 -9.25 8.14
N LYS A 185 -26.28 -9.80 9.26
CA LYS A 185 -26.98 -9.71 10.54
C LYS A 185 -27.19 -8.26 11.00
N LYS A 186 -26.17 -7.40 10.86
CA LYS A 186 -26.28 -5.99 11.20
C LYS A 186 -27.30 -5.29 10.32
N ALA A 187 -27.27 -5.51 9.00
CA ALA A 187 -28.21 -4.94 8.04
C ALA A 187 -29.67 -5.27 8.41
N ALA A 188 -29.95 -6.54 8.70
CA ALA A 188 -31.28 -7.00 9.12
C ALA A 188 -31.76 -6.31 10.41
N GLY A 189 -30.86 -6.13 11.40
CA GLY A 189 -31.18 -5.49 12.67
C GLY A 189 -31.56 -4.02 12.59
N MET A 190 -31.06 -3.25 11.61
CA MET A 190 -31.53 -1.86 11.42
C MET A 190 -32.85 -1.77 10.67
N GLY A 191 -33.08 -2.66 9.69
CA GLY A 191 -34.36 -2.69 8.98
C GLY A 191 -35.56 -2.91 9.90
N THR A 192 -35.37 -3.66 10.99
CA THR A 192 -36.38 -3.85 12.03
C THR A 192 -36.52 -2.65 12.99
N SER A 193 -35.49 -1.82 13.14
CA SER A 193 -35.52 -0.66 14.04
C SER A 193 -36.14 0.58 13.40
N THR A 194 -36.07 0.72 12.06
CA THR A 194 -36.66 1.86 11.34
C THR A 194 -38.15 1.67 11.04
N ALA A 195 -38.67 0.44 11.10
CA ALA A 195 -40.09 0.13 10.91
C ALA A 195 -40.93 0.29 12.19
N ALA A 196 -40.32 0.62 13.33
CA ALA A 196 -40.95 0.67 14.65
C ALA A 196 -41.05 2.08 15.27
N GLY A 197 -40.76 3.14 14.51
CA GLY A 197 -40.90 4.54 14.92
C GLY A 197 -41.70 5.34 13.91
#